data_AF-A0A6M0C883-F1
#
_entry.id   AF-A0A6M0C883-F1
#
_cell.length_a   1.000
_cell.length_b   1.000
_cell.length_c   1.000
_cell.angle_alpha   90.00
_cell.angle_beta   90.00
_cell.angle_gamma   90.00
#
_symmetry.space_group_name_H-M   'P 1'
#
loop_
_entity.id
_entity.type
_entity.pdbx_description
1 polymer ?
#
loop_
_entity_poly.entity_id
_entity_poly.type
_entity_poly.pdbx_seq_one_letter_code
_entity_poly.pdbx_strand_id
1 'polypeptide(L)'
;MVFGWDYIAERSGLLKLTLFLGVTYLTDGILQVVFWPLILSLGSSQDLGFILSIGGCGMLFGSVAVSAWEGPRRRMYGIFAFVGFQGLCLCIAGLHFSIIGAGIVAFSYLFARPFVLSFNHTIWHNKVPIKLQGRVFALQRAIECGLLILTYLSAGPLVDGIFEPMMVEGGLLADTIVGHIVGVGPGRGIALLFALLGMMNVVAVAIAYQNPRLRRVEKEVPDAIGLSMGNG
;
A
#
# COMPACT_ATOMS: atom_id res chain seq x y z
N MET A 1 17.16 8.75 18.19
CA MET A 1 16.33 8.86 16.97
C MET A 1 16.86 9.88 15.99
N VAL A 2 17.33 11.06 16.46
CA VAL A 2 17.92 12.15 15.63
C VAL A 2 18.91 11.66 14.57
N PHE A 3 19.96 10.91 14.95
CA PHE A 3 20.92 10.33 13.99
C PHE A 3 20.33 9.39 12.92
N GLY A 4 19.22 8.70 13.21
CA GLY A 4 18.55 7.84 12.23
C GLY A 4 17.76 8.65 11.21
N TRP A 5 17.19 9.77 11.65
CA TRP A 5 16.51 10.73 10.77
C TRP A 5 17.53 11.47 9.91
N ASP A 6 18.64 11.95 10.50
CA ASP A 6 19.71 12.63 9.76
C ASP A 6 20.25 11.74 8.65
N TYR A 7 20.48 10.45 8.93
CA TYR A 7 20.94 9.48 7.93
C TYR A 7 19.98 9.31 6.74
N ILE A 8 18.66 9.34 6.99
CA ILE A 8 17.65 9.25 5.93
C ILE A 8 17.55 10.59 5.18
N ALA A 9 17.54 11.70 5.91
CA ALA A 9 17.37 13.05 5.38
C ALA A 9 18.55 13.49 4.51
N GLU A 10 19.78 13.12 4.89
CA GLU A 10 21.00 13.35 4.08
C GLU A 10 20.97 12.56 2.76
N ARG A 11 20.24 11.44 2.71
CA ARG A 11 20.16 10.56 1.55
C ARG A 11 18.81 10.72 0.84
N SER A 12 18.77 11.66 -0.10
CA SER A 12 17.53 11.99 -0.83
C SER A 12 16.82 10.81 -1.51
N GLY A 13 17.53 9.71 -1.84
CA GLY A 13 16.91 8.47 -2.34
C GLY A 13 16.14 7.70 -1.27
N LEU A 14 16.68 7.59 -0.05
CA LEU A 14 16.01 6.92 1.08
C LEU A 14 14.84 7.74 1.61
N LEU A 15 14.99 9.07 1.68
CA LEU A 15 13.88 9.96 2.04
C LEU A 15 12.69 9.80 1.08
N LYS A 16 12.96 9.80 -0.24
CA LYS A 16 11.91 9.60 -1.25
C LYS A 16 11.28 8.21 -1.18
N LEU A 17 12.07 7.19 -0.83
CA LEU A 17 11.56 5.84 -0.59
C LEU A 17 10.61 5.82 0.63
N THR A 18 10.99 6.46 1.74
CA THR A 18 10.12 6.59 2.92
C THR A 18 8.83 7.34 2.59
N LEU A 19 8.91 8.45 1.84
CA LEU A 19 7.72 9.20 1.42
C LEU A 19 6.79 8.37 0.52
N PHE A 20 7.37 7.64 -0.45
CA PHE A 20 6.61 6.75 -1.32
C PHE A 20 5.90 5.64 -0.53
N LEU A 21 6.60 5.00 0.41
CA LEU A 21 6.01 3.98 1.28
C LEU A 21 4.98 4.56 2.24
N GLY A 22 5.12 5.84 2.62
CA GLY A 22 4.11 6.55 3.39
C GLY A 22 2.72 6.51 2.72
N VAL A 23 2.67 6.64 1.39
CA VAL A 23 1.42 6.50 0.62
C VAL A 23 0.83 5.10 0.75
N THR A 24 1.67 4.06 0.69
CA THR A 24 1.22 2.67 0.86
C THR A 24 0.70 2.43 2.28
N TYR A 25 1.38 2.94 3.32
CA TYR A 25 0.94 2.82 4.71
C TYR A 25 -0.40 3.53 4.96
N LEU A 26 -0.58 4.72 4.38
CA LEU A 26 -1.86 5.44 4.46
C LEU A 26 -3.00 4.64 3.80
N THR A 27 -2.74 4.07 2.62
CA THR A 27 -3.70 3.22 1.92
C THR A 27 -4.09 2.03 2.78
N ASP A 28 -3.11 1.31 3.31
CA ASP A 28 -3.35 0.10 4.10
C ASP A 28 -4.07 0.38 5.40
N GLY A 29 -3.76 1.50 6.04
CA GLY A 29 -4.42 1.92 7.26
C GLY A 29 -5.90 2.20 7.03
N ILE A 30 -6.24 2.93 5.96
CA ILE A 30 -7.65 3.17 5.61
C ILE A 30 -8.33 1.83 5.25
N LEU A 31 -7.72 1.01 4.39
CA LEU A 31 -8.28 -0.28 4.00
C LEU A 31 -8.59 -1.18 5.20
N GLN A 32 -7.70 -1.26 6.19
CA GLN A 32 -7.93 -2.08 7.39
C GLN A 32 -9.18 -1.67 8.17
N VAL A 33 -9.53 -0.38 8.17
CA VAL A 33 -10.72 0.13 8.86
C VAL A 33 -11.97 -0.14 8.03
N VAL A 34 -11.93 0.17 6.72
CA VAL A 34 -13.13 0.20 5.87
C VAL A 34 -13.43 -1.13 5.19
N PHE A 35 -12.49 -2.08 5.18
CA PHE A 35 -12.66 -3.39 4.56
C PHE A 35 -13.80 -4.19 5.20
N TRP A 36 -13.87 -4.25 6.53
CA TRP A 36 -14.91 -5.02 7.22
C TRP A 36 -16.31 -4.48 6.96
N PRO A 37 -16.59 -3.16 7.13
CA PRO A 37 -17.89 -2.59 6.81
C PRO A 37 -18.27 -2.78 5.33
N LEU A 38 -17.32 -2.65 4.39
CA LEU A 38 -17.61 -2.84 2.97
C LEU A 38 -18.17 -4.23 2.69
N ILE A 39 -17.48 -5.28 3.15
CA ILE A 39 -17.93 -6.65 2.84
C ILE A 39 -19.25 -6.97 3.56
N LEU A 40 -19.44 -6.50 4.79
CA LEU A 40 -20.71 -6.66 5.51
C LEU A 40 -21.86 -5.86 4.89
N SER A 41 -21.57 -4.76 4.20
CA SER A 41 -22.59 -4.02 3.44
C SER A 41 -23.02 -4.73 2.15
N LEU A 42 -22.15 -5.60 1.62
CA LEU A 42 -22.37 -6.34 0.37
C LEU A 42 -22.96 -7.74 0.60
N GLY A 43 -22.77 -8.32 1.79
CA GLY A 43 -23.13 -9.71 2.05
C GLY A 43 -23.12 -10.08 3.52
N SER A 44 -23.02 -11.38 3.78
CA SER A 44 -23.07 -11.96 5.12
C SER A 44 -21.70 -12.09 5.78
N SER A 45 -21.69 -12.41 7.08
CA SER A 45 -20.45 -12.78 7.78
C SER A 45 -19.78 -14.05 7.21
N GLN A 46 -20.53 -14.92 6.54
CA GLN A 46 -19.97 -16.09 5.85
C GLN A 46 -19.18 -15.66 4.60
N ASP A 47 -19.70 -14.71 3.83
CA ASP A 47 -19.04 -14.17 2.63
C ASP A 47 -17.71 -13.47 3.00
N LEU A 48 -17.73 -12.74 4.11
CA LEU A 48 -16.55 -12.14 4.69
C LEU A 48 -15.48 -13.18 5.05
N GLY A 49 -15.86 -14.26 5.74
CA GLY A 49 -14.94 -15.37 6.06
C GLY A 49 -14.37 -16.03 4.80
N PHE A 50 -15.19 -16.17 3.76
CA PHE A 50 -14.77 -16.72 2.47
C PHE A 50 -13.75 -15.82 1.76
N ILE A 51 -14.02 -14.52 1.67
CA ILE A 51 -13.12 -13.54 1.04
C ILE A 51 -11.79 -13.45 1.79
N LEU A 52 -11.81 -13.45 3.13
CA LEU A 52 -10.61 -13.48 3.94
C LEU A 52 -9.79 -14.76 3.74
N SER A 53 -10.45 -15.90 3.62
CA SER A 53 -9.79 -17.18 3.35
C SER A 53 -9.08 -17.14 1.99
N ILE A 54 -9.76 -16.66 0.95
CA ILE A 54 -9.19 -16.45 -0.38
C ILE A 54 -8.00 -15.46 -0.32
N GLY A 55 -8.18 -14.33 0.37
CA GLY A 55 -7.14 -13.34 0.58
C GLY A 55 -5.91 -13.92 1.29
N GLY A 56 -6.13 -14.73 2.32
CA GLY A 56 -5.10 -15.45 3.05
C GLY A 56 -4.33 -16.43 2.17
N CYS A 57 -5.01 -17.17 1.29
CA CYS A 57 -4.35 -18.00 0.27
C CYS A 57 -3.47 -17.14 -0.65
N GLY A 58 -3.95 -15.97 -1.08
CA GLY A 58 -3.15 -15.01 -1.85
C GLY A 58 -1.87 -14.61 -1.14
N MET A 59 -1.97 -14.22 0.13
CA MET A 59 -0.81 -13.86 0.96
C MET A 59 0.17 -15.02 1.13
N LEU A 60 -0.33 -16.24 1.35
CA LEU A 60 0.48 -17.44 1.50
C LEU A 60 1.26 -17.74 0.21
N PHE A 61 0.58 -17.79 -0.94
CA PHE A 61 1.22 -18.04 -2.22
C PHE A 61 2.20 -16.93 -2.60
N GLY A 62 1.86 -15.67 -2.35
CA GLY A 62 2.76 -14.54 -2.59
C GLY A 62 4.04 -14.63 -1.73
N SER A 63 3.90 -15.05 -0.46
CA SER A 63 5.03 -15.21 0.46
C SER A 63 5.94 -16.36 0.06
N VAL A 64 5.38 -17.49 -0.36
CA VAL A 64 6.15 -18.62 -0.89
C VAL A 64 6.86 -18.22 -2.19
N ALA A 65 6.14 -17.55 -3.10
CA ALA A 65 6.68 -17.14 -4.39
C ALA A 65 7.87 -16.17 -4.25
N VAL A 66 7.76 -15.15 -3.39
CA VAL A 66 8.88 -14.22 -3.15
C VAL A 66 10.04 -14.87 -2.37
N SER A 67 9.79 -15.94 -1.62
CA SER A 67 10.86 -16.67 -0.92
C SER A 67 11.61 -17.61 -1.86
N ALA A 68 10.92 -18.19 -2.84
CA ALA A 68 11.51 -19.08 -3.84
C ALA A 68 12.21 -18.31 -4.98
N TRP A 69 11.88 -17.04 -5.18
CA TRP A 69 12.43 -16.20 -6.25
C TRP A 69 13.29 -15.06 -5.70
N GLU A 70 14.50 -14.90 -6.21
CA GLU A 70 15.44 -13.84 -5.79
C GLU A 70 14.98 -12.41 -6.12
N GLY A 71 13.93 -12.28 -6.95
CA GLY A 71 13.35 -11.01 -7.37
C GLY A 71 14.05 -10.38 -8.57
N PRO A 72 13.59 -9.19 -9.00
CA PRO A 72 14.22 -8.47 -10.11
C PRO A 72 15.57 -7.89 -9.70
N ARG A 73 16.50 -7.78 -10.67
CA ARG A 73 17.83 -7.17 -10.47
C ARG A 73 17.78 -5.76 -9.87
N ARG A 74 16.69 -5.03 -10.08
CA ARG A 74 16.42 -3.73 -9.44
C ARG A 74 15.10 -3.84 -8.68
N ARG A 75 15.19 -4.06 -7.38
CA ARG A 75 14.06 -4.30 -6.48
C ARG A 75 13.07 -3.13 -6.46
N MET A 76 13.55 -1.91 -6.67
CA MET A 76 12.67 -0.72 -6.74
C MET A 76 11.63 -0.82 -7.87
N TYR A 77 12.00 -1.38 -9.03
CA TYR A 77 11.04 -1.58 -10.12
C TYR A 77 10.02 -2.66 -9.79
N GLY A 78 10.42 -3.68 -9.03
CA GLY A 78 9.49 -4.65 -8.46
C GLY A 78 8.47 -3.97 -7.55
N ILE A 79 8.93 -3.10 -6.64
CA ILE A 79 8.05 -2.31 -5.78
C ILE A 79 7.05 -1.49 -6.61
N PHE A 80 7.50 -0.77 -7.65
CA PHE A 80 6.61 -0.02 -8.52
C PHE A 80 5.57 -0.90 -9.23
N ALA A 81 5.99 -2.05 -9.75
CA ALA A 81 5.09 -2.97 -10.43
C ALA A 81 4.01 -3.50 -9.49
N PHE A 82 4.39 -3.98 -8.30
CA PHE A 82 3.45 -4.57 -7.35
C PHE A 82 2.58 -3.53 -6.64
N VAL A 83 3.09 -2.34 -6.29
CA VAL A 83 2.25 -1.25 -5.75
C VAL A 83 1.30 -0.72 -6.82
N GLY A 84 1.75 -0.60 -8.07
CA GLY A 84 0.89 -0.21 -9.19
C GLY A 84 -0.21 -1.23 -9.44
N PHE A 85 0.13 -2.52 -9.41
CA PHE A 85 -0.83 -3.62 -9.51
C PHE A 85 -1.84 -3.60 -8.35
N GLN A 86 -1.39 -3.40 -7.12
CA GLN A 86 -2.27 -3.22 -5.96
C GLN A 86 -3.22 -2.04 -6.14
N GLY A 87 -2.71 -0.91 -6.64
CA GLY A 87 -3.53 0.26 -6.96
C GLY A 87 -4.60 -0.06 -8.00
N LEU A 88 -4.25 -0.80 -9.06
CA LEU A 88 -5.22 -1.26 -10.06
C LEU A 88 -6.26 -2.21 -9.47
N CYS A 89 -5.86 -3.14 -8.61
CA CYS A 89 -6.81 -4.01 -7.90
C CYS A 89 -7.80 -3.21 -7.06
N LEU A 90 -7.37 -2.14 -6.40
CA LEU A 90 -8.25 -1.25 -5.63
C LEU A 90 -9.14 -0.37 -6.52
N CYS A 91 -8.63 0.13 -7.64
CA CYS A 91 -9.44 0.81 -8.65
C CYS A 91 -10.54 -0.10 -9.15
N ILE A 92 -10.18 -1.36 -9.45
CA ILE A 92 -11.13 -2.40 -9.81
C ILE A 92 -12.11 -2.52 -8.67
N ALA A 93 -11.68 -2.79 -7.43
CA ALA A 93 -12.50 -2.98 -6.20
C ALA A 93 -13.55 -1.90 -5.92
N GLY A 94 -13.34 -0.67 -6.38
CA GLY A 94 -14.31 0.42 -6.24
C GLY A 94 -15.44 0.42 -7.27
N LEU A 95 -15.39 -0.46 -8.27
CA LEU A 95 -16.47 -0.73 -9.21
C LEU A 95 -17.52 -1.69 -8.61
N HIS A 96 -18.56 -2.02 -9.37
CA HIS A 96 -19.61 -2.91 -8.90
C HIS A 96 -19.14 -4.37 -8.75
N PHE A 97 -18.93 -4.87 -7.51
CA PHE A 97 -18.51 -6.26 -7.24
C PHE A 97 -19.64 -7.20 -6.85
N SER A 98 -19.56 -8.41 -7.38
CA SER A 98 -20.10 -9.61 -6.74
C SER A 98 -19.14 -10.12 -5.65
N ILE A 99 -19.62 -10.95 -4.73
CA ILE A 99 -18.80 -11.60 -3.69
C ILE A 99 -17.57 -12.31 -4.27
N ILE A 100 -17.73 -12.98 -5.43
CA ILE A 100 -16.64 -13.66 -6.14
C ILE A 100 -15.57 -12.65 -6.59
N GLY A 101 -15.99 -11.52 -7.16
CA GLY A 101 -15.05 -10.50 -7.62
C GLY A 101 -14.28 -9.86 -6.45
N ALA A 102 -14.93 -9.64 -5.31
CA ALA A 102 -14.27 -9.18 -4.09
C ALA A 102 -13.20 -10.19 -3.60
N GLY A 103 -13.48 -11.50 -3.70
CA GLY A 103 -12.50 -12.56 -3.43
C GLY A 103 -11.28 -12.50 -4.35
N ILE A 104 -11.48 -12.33 -5.67
CA ILE A 104 -10.38 -12.22 -6.65
C ILE A 104 -9.50 -10.99 -6.37
N VAL A 105 -10.12 -9.85 -6.08
CA VAL A 105 -9.42 -8.62 -5.69
C VAL A 105 -8.61 -8.85 -4.41
N ALA A 106 -9.22 -9.44 -3.37
CA ALA A 106 -8.54 -9.72 -2.10
C ALA A 106 -7.33 -10.65 -2.29
N PHE A 107 -7.50 -11.73 -3.07
CA PHE A 107 -6.39 -12.62 -3.44
C PHE A 107 -5.26 -11.86 -4.12
N SER A 108 -5.59 -11.08 -5.15
CA SER A 108 -4.61 -10.39 -5.99
C SER A 108 -3.84 -9.32 -5.21
N TYR A 109 -4.54 -8.51 -4.42
CA TYR A 109 -3.95 -7.48 -3.57
C TYR A 109 -3.00 -8.09 -2.54
N LEU A 110 -3.42 -9.16 -1.86
CA LEU A 110 -2.64 -9.81 -0.82
C LEU A 110 -1.53 -10.71 -1.37
N PHE A 111 -1.67 -11.24 -2.59
CA PHE A 111 -0.60 -11.93 -3.29
C PHE A 111 0.57 -11.00 -3.63
N ALA A 112 0.29 -9.77 -4.05
CA ALA A 112 1.31 -8.78 -4.38
C ALA A 112 2.03 -8.22 -3.14
N ARG A 113 1.38 -8.25 -1.98
CA ARG A 113 1.84 -7.61 -0.75
C ARG A 113 3.22 -8.11 -0.25
N PRO A 114 3.48 -9.43 -0.14
CA PRO A 114 4.78 -9.95 0.27
C PRO A 114 5.94 -9.48 -0.60
N PHE A 115 5.73 -9.28 -1.91
CA PHE A 115 6.76 -8.78 -2.82
C PHE A 115 7.19 -7.36 -2.45
N VAL A 116 6.22 -6.46 -2.25
CA VAL A 116 6.49 -5.07 -1.85
C VAL A 116 7.27 -5.04 -0.53
N LEU A 117 6.82 -5.82 0.45
CA LEU A 117 7.45 -5.87 1.77
C LEU A 117 8.88 -6.42 1.70
N SER A 118 9.07 -7.55 1.02
CA SER A 118 10.37 -8.22 0.88
C SER A 118 11.39 -7.34 0.15
N PHE A 119 11.00 -6.76 -0.98
CA PHE A 119 11.87 -5.86 -1.75
C PHE A 119 12.24 -4.62 -0.95
N ASN A 120 11.27 -4.01 -0.26
CA ASN A 120 11.52 -2.86 0.60
C ASN A 120 12.51 -3.21 1.72
N HIS A 121 12.27 -4.31 2.45
CA HIS A 121 13.15 -4.76 3.52
C HIS A 121 14.57 -5.00 3.02
N THR A 122 14.73 -5.63 1.86
CA THR A 122 16.05 -5.91 1.28
C THR A 122 16.78 -4.62 0.89
N ILE A 123 16.08 -3.65 0.29
CA ILE A 123 16.69 -2.35 -0.05
C ILE A 123 17.22 -1.68 1.22
N TRP A 124 16.41 -1.58 2.27
CA TRP A 124 16.85 -0.93 3.49
C TRP A 124 17.97 -1.70 4.20
N HIS A 125 17.90 -3.03 4.24
CA HIS A 125 18.96 -3.85 4.84
C HIS A 125 20.29 -3.66 4.14
N ASN A 126 20.29 -3.58 2.80
CA ASN A 126 21.51 -3.37 2.02
C ASN A 126 22.05 -1.94 2.12
N LYS A 127 21.18 -0.93 2.28
CA LYS A 127 21.57 0.49 2.31
C LYS A 127 21.91 1.04 3.69
N VAL A 128 21.53 0.35 4.77
CA VAL A 128 21.74 0.81 6.14
C VAL A 128 22.83 -0.02 6.82
N PRO A 129 23.94 0.60 7.29
CA PRO A 129 24.98 -0.06 8.06
C PRO A 129 24.43 -0.74 9.31
N ILE A 130 24.98 -1.90 9.65
CA ILE A 130 24.54 -2.71 10.79
C ILE A 130 24.45 -1.90 12.10
N LYS A 131 25.39 -0.96 12.32
CA LYS A 131 25.43 -0.09 13.51
C LYS A 131 24.25 0.88 13.61
N LEU A 132 23.58 1.19 12.49
CA LEU A 132 22.47 2.13 12.39
C LEU A 132 21.12 1.46 12.12
N GLN A 133 21.10 0.17 11.74
CA GLN A 133 19.87 -0.56 11.39
C GLN A 133 18.79 -0.46 12.46
N GLY A 134 19.12 -0.72 13.73
CA GLY A 134 18.15 -0.62 14.83
C GLY A 134 17.53 0.77 14.96
N ARG A 135 18.29 1.84 14.74
CA ARG A 135 17.80 3.24 14.83
C ARG A 135 16.93 3.61 13.63
N VAL A 136 17.34 3.20 12.43
CA VAL A 136 16.62 3.50 11.18
C VAL A 136 15.31 2.72 11.11
N PHE A 137 15.32 1.42 11.47
CA PHE A 137 14.11 0.62 11.48
C PHE A 137 13.14 1.03 12.58
N ALA A 138 13.63 1.42 13.77
CA ALA A 138 12.75 1.99 14.80
C ALA A 138 12.07 3.28 14.32
N LEU A 139 12.80 4.15 13.61
CA LEU A 139 12.25 5.37 13.03
C LEU A 139 11.21 5.08 11.94
N GLN A 140 11.49 4.16 11.03
CA GLN A 140 10.50 3.74 10.02
C GLN A 140 9.25 3.17 10.66
N ARG A 141 9.41 2.33 11.68
CA ARG A 141 8.27 1.77 12.41
C ARG A 141 7.47 2.84 13.12
N ALA A 142 8.13 3.85 13.69
CA ALA A 142 7.45 5.01 14.28
C ALA A 142 6.66 5.81 13.24
N ILE A 143 7.21 6.02 12.04
CA ILE A 143 6.52 6.68 10.92
C ILE A 143 5.30 5.85 10.49
N GLU A 144 5.47 4.55 10.28
CA GLU A 144 4.38 3.64 9.90
C GLU A 144 3.27 3.66 10.95
N CYS A 145 3.58 3.45 12.23
CA CYS A 145 2.59 3.50 13.31
C CYS A 145 1.89 4.87 13.38
N GLY A 146 2.65 5.97 13.23
CA GLY A 146 2.08 7.32 13.21
C GLY A 146 1.06 7.51 12.09
N LEU A 147 1.38 7.07 10.88
CA LEU A 147 0.47 7.11 9.73
C LEU A 147 -0.76 6.22 9.93
N LEU A 148 -0.58 5.02 10.50
CA LEU A 148 -1.69 4.11 10.81
C LEU A 148 -2.65 4.74 11.83
N ILE A 149 -2.14 5.34 12.90
CA ILE A 149 -2.96 6.05 13.90
C ILE A 149 -3.78 7.16 13.23
N LEU A 150 -3.14 7.96 12.37
CA LEU A 150 -3.82 9.02 11.63
C LEU A 150 -4.95 8.44 10.78
N THR A 151 -4.69 7.37 10.04
CA THR A 151 -5.68 6.74 9.17
C THR A 151 -6.84 6.14 9.96
N TYR A 152 -6.57 5.54 11.12
CA TYR A 152 -7.60 4.94 11.97
C TYR A 152 -8.51 6.01 12.57
N LEU A 153 -7.95 7.16 12.93
CA LEU A 153 -8.73 8.29 13.42
C LEU A 153 -9.54 8.96 12.30
N SER A 154 -8.99 9.04 11.08
CA SER A 154 -9.64 9.75 9.98
C SER A 154 -10.62 8.90 9.17
N ALA A 155 -10.44 7.57 9.09
CA ALA A 155 -11.18 6.72 8.16
C ALA A 155 -12.70 6.73 8.39
N GLY A 156 -13.14 6.63 9.64
CA GLY A 156 -14.57 6.70 9.98
C GLY A 156 -15.21 8.03 9.57
N PRO A 157 -14.75 9.19 10.08
CA PRO A 157 -15.27 10.49 9.68
C PRO A 157 -15.21 10.75 8.17
N LEU A 158 -14.18 10.24 7.50
CA LEU A 158 -14.00 10.37 6.05
C LEU A 158 -15.06 9.55 5.28
N VAL A 159 -15.37 8.33 5.72
CA VAL A 159 -16.42 7.51 5.11
C VAL A 159 -17.80 8.08 5.43
N ASP A 160 -18.17 8.11 6.71
CA ASP A 160 -19.54 8.37 7.15
C ASP A 160 -19.93 9.86 6.95
N GLY A 161 -18.95 10.76 7.06
CA GLY A 161 -19.17 12.21 6.99
C GLY A 161 -19.00 12.82 5.61
N ILE A 162 -18.27 12.17 4.70
CA ILE A 162 -17.96 12.72 3.36
C ILE A 162 -18.38 11.75 2.27
N PHE A 163 -17.80 10.56 2.21
CA PHE A 163 -17.97 9.69 1.05
C PHE A 163 -19.34 9.02 0.95
N GLU A 164 -19.92 8.56 2.06
CA GLU A 164 -21.28 8.02 2.07
C GLU A 164 -22.33 9.06 1.68
N PRO A 165 -22.41 10.26 2.32
CA PRO A 165 -23.41 11.26 1.96
C PRO A 165 -23.31 11.74 0.51
N MET A 166 -22.11 11.72 -0.09
CA MET A 166 -21.94 12.08 -1.51
C MET A 166 -22.50 11.03 -2.48
N MET A 167 -22.67 9.78 -2.03
CA MET A 167 -23.04 8.62 -2.84
C MET A 167 -24.44 8.08 -2.51
N VAL A 168 -25.27 8.83 -1.80
CA VAL A 168 -26.69 8.52 -1.58
C VAL A 168 -27.56 9.03 -2.75
N GLU A 169 -28.79 8.55 -2.86
CA GLU A 169 -29.73 9.06 -3.87
C GLU A 169 -29.98 10.57 -3.66
N GLY A 170 -29.74 11.37 -4.70
CA GLY A 170 -29.77 12.83 -4.62
C GLY A 170 -28.51 13.49 -4.03
N GLY A 171 -27.46 12.71 -3.76
CA GLY A 171 -26.15 13.20 -3.33
C GLY A 171 -25.35 13.89 -4.44
N LEU A 172 -24.35 14.69 -4.06
CA LEU A 172 -23.57 15.52 -4.99
C LEU A 172 -22.91 14.74 -6.15
N LEU A 173 -22.54 13.48 -5.91
CA LEU A 173 -21.90 12.63 -6.92
C LEU A 173 -22.87 11.65 -7.59
N ALA A 174 -24.12 11.56 -7.12
CA ALA A 174 -25.10 10.59 -7.59
C ALA A 174 -25.39 10.73 -9.10
N ASP A 175 -25.57 11.97 -9.57
CA ASP A 175 -25.87 12.27 -10.98
C ASP A 175 -24.62 12.48 -11.84
N THR A 176 -23.43 12.28 -11.28
CA THR A 176 -22.17 12.47 -12.01
C THR A 176 -21.69 11.16 -12.66
N ILE A 177 -20.68 11.27 -13.52
CA ILE A 177 -19.99 10.11 -14.12
C ILE A 177 -19.50 9.13 -13.03
N VAL A 178 -19.13 9.65 -11.85
CA VAL A 178 -18.69 8.84 -10.70
C VAL A 178 -19.85 8.00 -10.15
N GLY A 179 -21.03 8.60 -9.96
CA GLY A 179 -22.24 7.89 -9.54
C GLY A 179 -22.69 6.83 -10.54
N HIS A 180 -22.51 7.07 -11.84
CA HIS A 180 -22.80 6.07 -12.88
C HIS A 180 -21.83 4.89 -12.91
N ILE A 181 -20.54 5.12 -12.63
CA ILE A 181 -19.50 4.07 -12.67
C ILE A 181 -19.48 3.25 -11.38
N VAL A 182 -19.52 3.92 -10.23
CA VAL A 182 -19.42 3.29 -8.90
C VAL A 182 -20.79 2.78 -8.44
N GLY A 183 -21.88 3.43 -8.86
CA GLY A 183 -23.24 3.21 -8.37
C GLY A 183 -23.56 4.08 -7.15
N VAL A 184 -24.85 4.21 -6.85
CA VAL A 184 -25.37 5.02 -5.74
C VAL A 184 -26.06 4.10 -4.73
N GLY A 185 -25.97 4.40 -3.43
CA GLY A 185 -26.58 3.63 -2.36
C GLY A 185 -25.65 3.24 -1.20
N PRO A 186 -26.13 2.44 -0.24
CA PRO A 186 -25.37 2.04 0.94
C PRO A 186 -24.04 1.35 0.59
N GLY A 187 -22.96 1.67 1.30
CA GLY A 187 -21.62 1.11 1.06
C GLY A 187 -20.89 1.64 -0.18
N ARG A 188 -21.54 2.44 -1.04
CA ARG A 188 -20.91 3.01 -2.25
C ARG A 188 -19.91 4.12 -1.96
N GLY A 189 -20.04 4.80 -0.82
CA GLY A 189 -19.01 5.71 -0.32
C GLY A 189 -17.68 4.99 -0.08
N ILE A 190 -17.73 3.78 0.49
CA ILE A 190 -16.54 2.97 0.71
C ILE A 190 -15.97 2.46 -0.63
N ALA A 191 -16.82 2.03 -1.57
CA ALA A 191 -16.37 1.63 -2.90
C ALA A 191 -15.64 2.78 -3.63
N LEU A 192 -16.17 4.00 -3.57
CA LEU A 192 -15.51 5.19 -4.11
C LEU A 192 -14.14 5.43 -3.44
N LEU A 193 -14.06 5.28 -2.11
CA LEU A 193 -12.80 5.41 -1.37
C LEU A 193 -11.77 4.36 -1.83
N PHE A 194 -12.16 3.10 -2.06
CA PHE A 194 -11.27 2.09 -2.64
C PHE A 194 -10.72 2.53 -4.01
N ALA A 195 -11.57 3.04 -4.90
CA ALA A 195 -11.14 3.53 -6.20
C ALA A 195 -10.14 4.70 -6.08
N LEU A 196 -10.41 5.65 -5.18
CA LEU A 196 -9.52 6.80 -4.94
C LEU A 196 -8.17 6.38 -4.35
N LEU A 197 -8.16 5.44 -3.40
CA LEU A 197 -6.93 4.86 -2.85
C LEU A 197 -6.13 4.10 -3.92
N GLY A 198 -6.82 3.37 -4.79
CA GLY A 198 -6.19 2.73 -5.94
C GLY A 198 -5.52 3.73 -6.88
N MET A 199 -6.25 4.78 -7.24
CA MET A 199 -5.75 5.86 -8.09
C MET A 199 -4.57 6.59 -7.45
N MET A 200 -4.65 6.85 -6.14
CA MET A 200 -3.56 7.45 -5.36
C MET A 200 -2.29 6.60 -5.45
N ASN A 201 -2.37 5.27 -5.34
CA ASN A 201 -1.22 4.39 -5.49
C ASN A 201 -0.66 4.41 -6.92
N VAL A 202 -1.51 4.34 -7.93
CA VAL A 202 -1.07 4.41 -9.34
C VAL A 202 -0.37 5.74 -9.64
N VAL A 203 -0.94 6.86 -9.18
CA VAL A 203 -0.35 8.20 -9.33
C VAL A 203 0.96 8.30 -8.55
N ALA A 204 1.01 7.80 -7.31
CA ALA A 204 2.24 7.78 -6.51
C ALA A 204 3.34 6.98 -7.20
N VAL A 205 3.02 5.83 -7.80
CA VAL A 205 3.95 5.05 -8.62
C VAL A 205 4.40 5.83 -9.84
N ALA A 206 3.50 6.50 -10.56
CA ALA A 206 3.85 7.30 -11.73
C ALA A 206 4.82 8.45 -11.37
N ILE A 207 4.53 9.20 -10.30
CA ILE A 207 5.39 10.27 -9.79
C ILE A 207 6.74 9.71 -9.32
N ALA A 208 6.72 8.61 -8.57
CA ALA A 208 7.91 7.95 -8.06
C ALA A 208 8.80 7.40 -9.17
N TYR A 209 8.20 6.85 -10.23
CA TYR A 209 8.90 6.31 -11.39
C TYR A 209 9.61 7.40 -12.20
N GLN A 210 9.02 8.59 -12.29
CA GLN A 210 9.63 9.76 -12.93
C GLN A 210 10.83 10.29 -12.16
N ASN A 211 10.95 9.98 -10.87
CA ASN A 211 12.03 10.47 -10.02
C ASN A 211 13.31 9.63 -10.17
N PRO A 212 14.38 10.14 -10.83
CA PRO A 212 15.56 9.34 -11.14
C PRO A 212 16.28 8.86 -9.88
N ARG A 213 16.25 9.67 -8.81
CA ARG A 213 16.89 9.35 -7.52
C ARG A 213 16.26 8.17 -6.81
N LEU A 214 14.94 8.03 -6.93
CA LEU A 214 14.22 6.91 -6.35
C LEU A 214 14.40 5.65 -7.21
N ARG A 215 14.27 5.78 -8.52
CA ARG A 215 14.51 4.69 -9.49
C ARG A 215 15.93 4.12 -9.41
N ARG A 216 16.90 4.95 -9.04
CA ARG A 216 18.32 4.60 -8.91
C ARG A 216 18.77 4.53 -7.46
N VAL A 217 17.87 4.44 -6.48
CA VAL A 217 18.24 4.40 -5.05
C VAL A 217 19.24 3.27 -4.75
N GLU A 218 19.10 2.14 -5.45
CA GLU A 218 20.01 0.99 -5.37
C GLU A 218 21.42 1.28 -5.93
N LYS A 219 21.58 2.30 -6.80
CA LYS A 219 22.87 2.72 -7.36
C LYS A 219 23.45 3.98 -6.70
N GLU A 220 22.59 4.93 -6.31
CA GLU A 220 23.01 6.22 -5.72
C GLU A 220 23.50 6.07 -4.29
N VAL A 221 22.95 5.10 -3.56
CA VAL A 221 23.37 4.82 -2.19
C VAL A 221 24.29 3.60 -2.22
N PRO A 222 25.58 3.70 -1.84
CA PRO A 222 26.46 2.54 -1.79
C PRO A 222 25.91 1.46 -0.85
N ASP A 223 26.09 0.19 -1.22
CA ASP A 223 25.73 -0.92 -0.33
C ASP A 223 26.63 -0.89 0.90
N ALA A 224 26.02 -0.92 2.09
CA ALA A 224 26.76 -0.90 3.35
C ALA A 224 27.55 -2.19 3.59
N ILE A 225 27.13 -3.30 2.96
CA ILE A 225 27.76 -4.63 3.09
C ILE A 225 29.15 -4.67 2.44
N GLY A 226 29.38 -3.91 1.36
CA GLY A 226 30.68 -3.87 0.68
C GLY A 226 31.78 -3.12 1.43
N LEU A 227 31.42 -2.23 2.36
CA LEU A 227 32.38 -1.40 3.10
C LEU A 227 32.89 -2.07 4.39
N SER A 228 32.22 -3.12 4.90
CA SER A 228 32.66 -3.78 6.14
C SER A 228 33.69 -4.90 5.93
N MET A 229 33.93 -5.33 4.68
CA MET A 229 34.93 -6.36 4.36
C MET A 229 36.29 -5.79 3.89
N GLY A 230 36.42 -4.46 3.79
CA GLY A 230 37.64 -3.80 3.31
C GLY A 230 38.58 -3.26 4.40
N ASN A 231 38.19 -3.36 5.67
CA ASN A 231 38.98 -2.85 6.81
C ASN A 231 39.27 -3.97 7.82
N GLY A 232 39.89 -5.05 7.35
CA GLY A 232 40.56 -6.06 8.16
C GLY A 232 42.05 -5.78 8.22
#